data_AF-A0AAW1H0K5-F1
#
_entry.id   AF-A0AAW1H0K5-F1
#
_cell.length_a   1.000
_cell.length_b   1.000
_cell.length_c   1.000
_cell.angle_alpha   90.00
_cell.angle_beta   90.00
_cell.angle_gamma   90.00
#
_symmetry.space_group_name_H-M   'P 1'
#
loop_
_entity.id
_entity.type
_entity.pdbx_description
1 polymer ?
#
loop_
_entity_poly.entity_id
_entity_poly.type
_entity_poly.pdbx_seq_one_letter_code
_entity_poly.pdbx_strand_id
1 'polypeptide(L)'
;MSRIIPDLSKLEPLDGNNYKRWSQKLLIFFEQLEIDYVLFKDPPKTAIPTNVETTPPVTAVVKSNEEEIKKFEKDNKTARCHLLNHMTNTLFDLFMVHKSAKVIWKSLESKYGSDDAGKKNYVVGKWLELLCKMVSL
;
A
#
# COMPACT_ATOMS: atom_id res chain seq x y z
N MET A 1 -11.16 18.61 -14.38
CA MET A 1 -9.85 17.98 -14.55
C MET A 1 -10.07 16.49 -14.74
N SER A 2 -9.68 15.93 -15.88
CA SER A 2 -9.70 14.47 -16.07
C SER A 2 -8.67 13.83 -15.15
N ARG A 3 -9.10 12.97 -14.23
CA ARG A 3 -8.16 12.15 -13.44
C ARG A 3 -7.54 11.14 -14.41
N ILE A 4 -6.26 11.32 -14.74
CA ILE A 4 -5.50 10.33 -15.51
C ILE A 4 -5.18 9.19 -14.55
N ILE A 5 -5.85 8.05 -14.74
CA ILE A 5 -5.63 6.85 -13.93
C ILE A 5 -4.30 6.20 -14.36
N PRO A 6 -3.31 6.00 -13.45
CA PRO A 6 -2.09 5.28 -13.72
C PRO A 6 -2.45 3.90 -14.21
N ASP A 7 -1.99 3.60 -15.42
CA ASP A 7 -2.11 2.28 -15.99
C ASP A 7 -1.16 1.32 -15.23
N LEU A 8 -1.75 0.51 -14.35
CA LEU A 8 -1.02 -0.54 -13.63
C LEU A 8 -0.74 -1.78 -14.47
N SER A 9 -1.24 -1.88 -15.71
CA SER A 9 -0.95 -3.04 -16.58
C SER A 9 0.55 -3.18 -16.90
N LYS A 10 1.29 -2.07 -16.78
CA LYS A 10 2.75 -1.99 -16.99
C LYS A 10 3.54 -1.98 -15.68
N LEU A 11 2.88 -2.21 -14.53
CA LEU A 11 3.58 -2.33 -13.25
C LEU A 11 4.21 -3.72 -13.16
N GLU A 12 5.55 -3.76 -13.17
CA GLU A 12 6.30 -4.99 -12.90
C GLU A 12 5.94 -5.54 -11.51
N PRO A 13 5.66 -6.85 -11.38
CA PRO A 13 5.39 -7.46 -10.10
C PRO A 13 6.55 -7.30 -9.13
N LEU A 14 6.26 -7.11 -7.84
CA LEU A 14 7.28 -7.11 -6.80
C LEU A 14 7.92 -8.50 -6.67
N ASP A 15 9.23 -8.56 -6.89
CA ASP A 15 10.10 -9.73 -6.74
C ASP A 15 11.00 -9.64 -5.49
N GLY A 16 10.87 -8.55 -4.73
CA GLY A 16 11.73 -8.20 -3.59
C GLY A 16 12.75 -7.11 -3.90
N ASN A 17 12.89 -6.70 -5.16
CA ASN A 17 13.75 -5.59 -5.58
C ASN A 17 12.91 -4.34 -5.92
N ASN A 18 13.56 -3.17 -5.99
CA ASN A 18 12.96 -1.90 -6.44
C ASN A 18 11.67 -1.52 -5.69
N TYR A 19 11.54 -1.94 -4.42
CA TYR A 19 10.33 -1.76 -3.63
C TYR A 19 9.86 -0.30 -3.59
N LYS A 20 10.77 0.68 -3.53
CA LYS A 20 10.38 2.11 -3.48
C LYS A 20 9.65 2.53 -4.75
N ARG A 21 10.09 2.08 -5.93
CA ARG A 21 9.42 2.39 -7.19
C ARG A 21 8.07 1.70 -7.27
N TRP A 22 8.01 0.43 -6.90
CA TRP A 22 6.78 -0.35 -6.90
C TRP A 22 5.72 0.22 -5.95
N SER A 23 6.12 0.51 -4.70
CA SER A 23 5.23 1.02 -3.67
C SER A 23 4.70 2.41 -4.00
N GLN A 24 5.54 3.31 -4.54
CA GLN A 24 5.11 4.64 -4.96
C GLN A 24 4.08 4.59 -6.10
N LYS A 25 4.26 3.72 -7.10
CA LYS A 25 3.28 3.56 -8.19
C LYS A 25 1.92 3.08 -7.66
N LEU A 26 1.91 2.12 -6.74
CA LEU A 26 0.67 1.65 -6.12
C LEU A 26 0.02 2.70 -5.22
N LEU A 27 0.82 3.48 -4.48
CA LEU A 27 0.29 4.52 -3.61
C LEU A 27 -0.42 5.62 -4.41
N ILE A 28 0.20 6.10 -5.51
CA ILE A 28 -0.43 7.06 -6.42
C ILE A 28 -1.75 6.50 -6.98
N PHE A 29 -1.77 5.22 -7.34
CA PHE A 29 -2.98 4.57 -7.82
C PHE A 29 -4.08 4.51 -6.74
N PHE A 30 -3.73 4.17 -5.50
CA PHE A 30 -4.71 4.15 -4.39
C PHE A 30 -5.22 5.53 -4.00
N GLU A 31 -4.39 6.57 -4.06
CA GLU A 31 -4.80 7.95 -3.81
C GLU A 31 -5.88 8.39 -4.81
N GLN A 32 -5.73 8.00 -6.08
CA GLN A 32 -6.72 8.34 -7.09
C GLN A 32 -8.04 7.57 -6.98
N LEU A 33 -7.97 6.34 -6.47
CA LEU A 33 -9.14 5.57 -6.07
C LEU A 33 -9.73 6.04 -4.74
N GLU A 34 -9.07 6.97 -4.03
CA GLU A 34 -9.43 7.47 -2.71
C GLU A 34 -9.50 6.36 -1.64
N ILE A 35 -8.64 5.33 -1.76
CA ILE A 35 -8.57 4.18 -0.85
C ILE A 35 -7.25 4.05 -0.08
N ASP A 36 -6.27 4.92 -0.33
CA ASP A 36 -4.93 4.89 0.31
C ASP A 36 -5.02 4.91 1.84
N TYR A 37 -6.05 5.56 2.39
CA TYR A 37 -6.30 5.65 3.82
C TYR A 37 -6.34 4.28 4.53
N VAL A 38 -6.77 3.20 3.85
CA VAL A 38 -6.85 1.85 4.43
C VAL A 38 -5.49 1.23 4.72
N LEU A 39 -4.41 1.79 4.15
CA LEU A 39 -3.04 1.35 4.42
C LEU A 39 -2.48 1.94 5.72
N PHE A 40 -3.04 3.06 6.18
CA PHE A 40 -2.49 3.84 7.29
C PHE A 40 -3.42 3.88 8.50
N LYS A 41 -4.74 3.94 8.27
CA LYS A 41 -5.74 3.99 9.34
C LYS A 41 -6.11 2.60 9.82
N ASP A 42 -6.49 2.52 11.10
CA ASP A 42 -7.10 1.32 11.67
C ASP A 42 -8.57 1.22 11.25
N PRO A 43 -9.12 -0.01 11.16
CA PRO A 43 -10.54 -0.19 10.86
C PRO A 43 -11.41 0.54 11.88
N PRO A 44 -12.55 1.12 11.45
CA PRO A 44 -13.49 1.76 12.35
C PRO A 44 -13.93 0.77 13.45
N LYS A 45 -13.96 1.24 14.69
CA LYS A 45 -14.32 0.39 15.83
C LYS A 45 -15.83 0.20 15.83
N THR A 46 -16.28 -1.06 15.84
CA THR A 46 -17.68 -1.35 16.12
C THR A 46 -18.01 -0.79 17.50
N ALA A 47 -18.90 0.20 17.56
CA ALA A 47 -19.43 0.68 18.82
C ALA A 47 -20.27 -0.46 19.41
N ILE A 48 -19.66 -1.29 20.25
CA ILE A 48 -20.41 -2.17 21.14
C ILE A 48 -21.13 -1.23 22.11
N PRO A 49 -22.46 -1.29 22.24
CA PRO A 49 -23.18 -0.43 23.18
C PRO A 49 -22.73 -0.81 24.59
N THR A 50 -21.73 -0.10 25.11
CA THR A 50 -21.42 -0.13 26.53
C THR A 50 -22.40 0.87 27.14
N ASN A 51 -23.33 0.31 27.89
CA ASN A 51 -24.45 0.97 28.52
C ASN A 51 -23.97 2.15 29.40
N VAL A 52 -23.92 3.37 28.88
CA VAL A 52 -23.88 4.59 29.69
C VAL A 52 -24.60 5.71 28.95
N GLU A 53 -25.64 6.23 29.59
CA GLU A 53 -26.48 7.35 29.19
C GLU A 53 -25.63 8.60 28.85
N THR A 54 -25.91 9.23 27.69
CA THR A 54 -26.39 10.62 27.51
C THR A 54 -26.20 10.98 26.01
N THR A 55 -27.32 11.19 25.29
CA THR A 55 -27.56 11.75 23.92
C THR A 55 -26.39 12.13 22.99
N PRO A 56 -26.43 11.83 21.67
CA PRO A 56 -27.50 12.18 20.70
C PRO A 56 -28.13 10.91 20.06
N PRO A 57 -28.97 10.93 18.98
CA PRO A 57 -29.84 9.78 18.69
C PRO A 57 -28.99 8.57 18.30
N VAL A 58 -28.96 7.58 19.21
CA VAL A 58 -28.20 6.33 19.12
C VAL A 58 -28.40 5.64 17.76
N THR A 59 -29.59 5.78 17.18
CA THR A 59 -29.97 5.20 15.89
C THR A 59 -29.25 5.81 14.67
N ALA A 60 -28.86 7.09 14.72
CA ALA A 60 -28.15 7.74 13.60
C ALA A 60 -26.64 7.45 13.66
N VAL A 61 -26.07 7.45 14.88
CA VAL A 61 -24.64 7.18 15.13
C VAL A 61 -24.28 5.72 14.84
N VAL A 62 -25.18 4.77 15.15
CA VAL A 62 -24.98 3.34 14.86
C VAL A 62 -25.05 3.07 13.35
N LYS A 63 -25.99 3.70 12.63
CA LYS A 63 -26.11 3.57 11.16
C LYS A 63 -24.92 4.18 10.42
N SER A 64 -24.46 5.37 10.84
CA SER A 64 -23.29 6.02 10.23
C SER A 64 -22.01 5.21 10.45
N ASN A 65 -21.86 4.56 11.61
CA ASN A 65 -20.71 3.71 11.89
C ASN A 65 -20.74 2.41 11.06
N GLU A 66 -21.92 1.84 10.81
CA GLU A 66 -22.05 0.63 9.99
C GLU A 66 -21.72 0.87 8.51
N GLU A 67 -22.16 2.00 7.94
CA GLU A 67 -21.81 2.41 6.57
C GLU A 67 -20.31 2.65 6.42
N GLU A 68 -19.68 3.30 7.40
CA GLU A 68 -18.23 3.52 7.43
C GLU A 68 -17.45 2.20 7.52
N ILE A 69 -17.88 1.26 8.37
CA ILE A 69 -17.28 -0.08 8.46
C ILE A 69 -17.41 -0.82 7.12
N LYS A 70 -18.59 -0.84 6.51
CA LYS A 70 -18.81 -1.49 5.20
C LYS A 70 -17.95 -0.87 4.11
N LYS A 71 -17.82 0.46 4.10
CA LYS A 71 -16.96 1.18 3.17
C LYS A 71 -15.49 0.79 3.38
N PHE A 72 -15.00 0.85 4.62
CA PHE A 72 -13.64 0.47 4.97
C PHE A 72 -13.33 -0.97 4.55
N GLU A 73 -14.22 -1.92 4.82
CA GLU A 73 -14.05 -3.32 4.43
C GLU A 73 -13.95 -3.50 2.92
N LYS A 74 -14.79 -2.79 2.15
CA LYS A 74 -14.75 -2.82 0.69
C LYS A 74 -13.43 -2.26 0.16
N ASP A 75 -13.02 -1.09 0.66
CA ASP A 75 -11.81 -0.42 0.22
C ASP A 75 -10.55 -1.22 0.61
N ASN A 76 -10.55 -1.80 1.82
CA ASN A 76 -9.50 -2.72 2.28
C ASN A 76 -9.39 -3.97 1.38
N LYS A 77 -10.52 -4.57 0.98
CA LYS A 77 -10.52 -5.71 0.04
C LYS A 77 -9.93 -5.31 -1.32
N THR A 78 -10.30 -4.13 -1.83
CA THR A 78 -9.76 -3.60 -3.10
C THR A 78 -8.26 -3.36 -3.02
N ALA A 79 -7.78 -2.64 -2.00
CA ALA A 79 -6.35 -2.38 -1.80
C ALA A 79 -5.56 -3.68 -1.66
N ARG A 80 -6.07 -4.63 -0.87
CA ARG A 80 -5.48 -5.97 -0.71
C ARG A 80 -5.39 -6.72 -2.04
N CYS A 81 -6.45 -6.69 -2.85
CA CYS A 81 -6.47 -7.33 -4.17
C CYS A 81 -5.34 -6.80 -5.07
N HIS A 82 -5.22 -5.47 -5.17
CA HIS A 82 -4.14 -4.86 -5.96
C HIS A 82 -2.74 -5.17 -5.42
N LEU A 83 -2.53 -5.13 -4.11
CA LEU A 83 -1.25 -5.51 -3.52
C LEU A 83 -0.85 -6.92 -3.93
N LEU A 84 -1.77 -7.88 -3.79
CA LEU A 84 -1.55 -9.29 -4.10
C LEU A 84 -1.36 -9.54 -5.61
N ASN A 85 -2.12 -8.86 -6.47
CA ASN A 85 -2.02 -9.03 -7.93
C ASN A 85 -0.73 -8.46 -8.53
N HIS A 86 -0.09 -7.50 -7.85
CA HIS A 86 1.14 -6.87 -8.32
C HIS A 86 2.40 -7.36 -7.60
N MET A 87 2.38 -8.57 -7.04
CA MET A 87 3.56 -9.25 -6.51
C MET A 87 3.76 -10.61 -7.18
N THR A 88 4.96 -11.19 -7.06
CA THR A 88 5.24 -12.54 -7.55
C THR A 88 4.42 -13.60 -6.80
N ASN A 89 4.19 -14.77 -7.42
CA ASN A 89 3.41 -15.87 -6.81
C ASN A 89 3.97 -16.27 -5.44
N THR A 90 5.29 -16.31 -5.27
CA THR A 90 5.93 -16.63 -3.99
C THR A 90 5.55 -15.64 -2.88
N LEU A 91 5.45 -14.34 -3.20
CA LEU A 91 5.00 -13.33 -2.25
C LEU A 91 3.48 -13.37 -2.06
N PHE A 92 2.73 -13.66 -3.12
CA PHE A 92 1.27 -13.84 -3.05
C PHE A 92 0.93 -14.92 -2.02
N ASP A 93 1.54 -16.11 -2.12
CA ASP A 93 1.30 -17.23 -1.21
C ASP A 93 1.66 -16.88 0.24
N LEU A 94 2.71 -16.08 0.43
CA LEU A 94 3.12 -15.61 1.76
C LEU A 94 2.11 -14.61 2.36
N PHE A 95 1.56 -13.71 1.55
CA PHE A 95 0.75 -12.60 2.05
C PHE A 95 -0.77 -12.83 1.95
N MET A 96 -1.23 -13.80 1.16
CA MET A 96 -2.67 -14.06 0.95
C MET A 96 -3.42 -14.40 2.24
N VAL A 97 -2.74 -14.93 3.26
CA VAL A 97 -3.32 -15.24 4.57
C VAL A 97 -3.78 -13.99 5.33
N HIS A 98 -3.20 -12.83 5.06
CA HIS A 98 -3.55 -11.58 5.75
C HIS A 98 -4.80 -10.96 5.15
N LYS A 99 -5.80 -10.65 5.98
CA LYS A 99 -7.05 -10.00 5.56
C LYS A 99 -6.97 -8.47 5.49
N SER A 100 -5.92 -7.89 6.06
CA SER A 100 -5.72 -6.44 6.15
C SER A 100 -4.66 -5.98 5.14
N ALA A 101 -5.03 -5.02 4.29
CA ALA A 101 -4.11 -4.37 3.36
C ALA A 101 -2.99 -3.64 4.11
N LYS A 102 -3.31 -2.98 5.23
CA LYS A 102 -2.33 -2.34 6.14
C LYS A 102 -1.27 -3.32 6.63
N VAL A 103 -1.65 -4.52 7.05
CA VAL A 103 -0.71 -5.54 7.54
C VAL A 103 0.24 -5.99 6.42
N ILE A 104 -0.28 -6.25 5.22
CA ILE A 104 0.54 -6.61 4.06
C ILE A 104 1.51 -5.48 3.73
N TRP A 105 1.00 -4.24 3.61
CA TRP A 105 1.79 -3.06 3.30
C TRP A 105 2.94 -2.85 4.29
N LYS A 106 2.65 -2.90 5.60
CA LYS A 106 3.67 -2.73 6.65
C LYS A 106 4.72 -3.83 6.66
N SER A 107 4.31 -5.06 6.39
CA SER A 107 5.24 -6.19 6.30
C SER A 107 6.18 -6.04 5.10
N LEU A 108 5.66 -5.60 3.95
CA LEU A 108 6.47 -5.30 2.77
C LEU A 108 7.43 -4.13 3.02
N GLU A 109 6.94 -3.05 3.63
CA GLU A 109 7.75 -1.88 4.00
C GLU A 109 8.88 -2.27 4.95
N SER A 110 8.59 -3.07 5.97
CA SER A 110 9.60 -3.55 6.92
C SER A 110 10.65 -4.45 6.27
N LYS A 111 10.27 -5.28 5.28
CA LYS A 111 11.17 -6.26 4.68
C LYS A 111 11.99 -5.69 3.53
N TYR A 112 11.42 -4.79 2.73
CA TYR A 112 12.00 -4.32 1.47
C TYR A 112 12.19 -2.79 1.41
N GLY A 113 11.68 -2.03 2.39
CA GLY A 113 11.73 -0.56 2.42
C GLY A 113 13.15 0.01 2.58
N SER A 114 14.02 -0.70 3.30
CA SER A 114 15.42 -0.32 3.55
C SER A 114 16.37 -0.72 2.42
N ASP A 115 16.09 -1.81 1.69
CA ASP A 115 17.03 -2.42 0.73
C ASP A 115 17.39 -1.54 -0.46
N ASP A 116 16.50 -0.62 -0.85
CA ASP A 116 16.76 0.30 -1.96
C ASP A 116 17.71 1.45 -1.59
N ALA A 117 18.10 1.59 -0.32
CA ALA A 117 19.20 2.49 0.07
C ALA A 117 20.57 1.88 -0.29
N GLY A 118 20.72 0.56 -0.24
CA GLY A 118 21.98 -0.13 -0.56
C GLY A 118 22.32 -0.13 -2.06
N LYS A 119 21.32 -0.16 -2.94
CA LYS A 119 21.52 -0.21 -4.41
C LYS A 119 21.87 1.12 -5.06
N LYS A 120 21.62 2.25 -4.39
CA LYS A 120 22.03 3.58 -4.90
C LYS A 120 23.54 3.73 -4.98
N ASN A 121 24.27 3.05 -4.09
CA ASN A 121 25.74 3.00 -4.12
C ASN A 121 26.27 2.26 -5.36
N TYR A 122 25.50 1.30 -5.91
CA TYR A 122 25.91 0.54 -7.09
C TYR A 122 25.81 1.37 -8.38
N VAL A 123 24.76 2.19 -8.51
CA VAL A 123 24.58 3.06 -9.68
C VAL A 123 25.64 4.17 -9.67
N VAL A 124 25.87 4.84 -8.53
CA VAL A 124 26.92 5.86 -8.42
C VAL A 124 28.31 5.27 -8.68
N GLY A 125 28.61 4.08 -8.12
CA GLY A 125 29.87 3.38 -8.36
C GLY A 125 30.09 3.04 -9.84
N LYS A 126 29.06 2.53 -10.53
CA LYS A 126 29.15 2.18 -11.96
C LYS A 126 29.26 3.41 -12.88
N TRP A 127 28.61 4.53 -12.53
CA TRP A 127 28.80 5.80 -13.23
C TRP A 127 30.21 6.36 -13.04
N LEU A 128 30.75 6.33 -11.81
CA LEU A 128 32.12 6.77 -11.53
C LEU A 128 33.17 5.89 -12.23
N GLU A 129 32.95 4.57 -12.29
CA GLU A 129 33.83 3.64 -13.00
C GLU A 129 33.83 3.88 -14.53
N LEU A 130 32.66 4.17 -15.11
CA LEU A 130 32.55 4.54 -16.52
C LEU A 130 33.22 5.89 -16.82
N LEU A 131 33.07 6.88 -15.94
CA LEU A 131 33.72 8.18 -16.07
C LEU A 131 35.25 8.06 -15.95
N CYS A 132 35.78 7.25 -15.02
CA CYS A 132 37.21 6.99 -14.91
C CYS A 132 37.79 6.31 -16.18
N LYS A 133 37.04 5.41 -16.82
CA LYS A 133 37.45 4.75 -18.07
C LYS A 133 37.41 5.69 -19.28
N MET A 134 36.51 6.68 -19.31
CA MET A 134 36.44 7.65 -20.40
C MET A 134 37.47 8.78 -20.31
N VAL A 135 37.98 9.08 -19.11
CA VAL A 135 39.01 10.12 -18.90
C VAL A 135 40.44 9.58 -19.07
N SER A 136 40.60 8.25 -19.21
CA SER A 136 41.89 7.58 -19.36
C SER A 136 42.21 7.15 -20.81
N LEU A 137 41.42 7.62 -21.79
CA LEU A 137 41.63 7.47 -23.25
C LEU A 137 41.85 8.85 -23.86
#